data_AF-A0AAV3XRP8-F1
#
_entry.id   AF-A0AAV3XRP8-F1
#
_cell.length_a   1.000
_cell.length_b   1.000
_cell.length_c   1.000
_cell.angle_alpha   90.00
_cell.angle_beta   90.00
_cell.angle_gamma   90.00
#
_symmetry.space_group_name_H-M   'P 1'
#
loop_
_entity.id
_entity.type
_entity.pdbx_description
1 polymer ?
#
loop_
_entity_poly.entity_id
_entity_poly.type
_entity_poly.pdbx_seq_one_letter_code
_entity_poly.pdbx_strand_id
1 'polypeptide(L)'
;MAPLRISFFIRYVYDLLPSNANLVRWGKKDDPTCPLCQGRQTREHVMSSCKVALSQGRYTWRHNRVLQELASVISTAKGEIHPSSISSTVFTTEGGVKKWHGGSITINTHRKGLLDGCDEWERHPDVIRKTALRPDIVIHSTSIQQIIMVELTEPYESKMEEAHAFMEGK
;
A
#
# COMPACT_ATOMS: atom_id res chain seq x y z
N MET A 1 -0.24 5.69 27.52
CA MET A 1 -0.79 6.25 26.26
C MET A 1 -1.63 7.47 26.60
N ALA A 2 -1.37 8.63 26.01
CA ALA A 2 -2.05 9.88 26.40
C ALA A 2 -3.56 9.81 26.07
N PRO A 3 -4.48 10.06 27.02
CA PRO A 3 -5.94 9.97 26.83
C PRO A 3 -6.47 10.84 25.68
N LEU A 4 -5.75 11.91 25.34
CA LEU A 4 -6.07 12.79 24.22
C LEU A 4 -5.98 12.10 22.84
N ARG A 5 -5.09 11.11 22.66
CA ARG A 5 -4.95 10.41 21.38
C ARG A 5 -6.15 9.53 21.08
N ILE A 6 -6.62 8.77 22.06
CA ILE A 6 -7.78 7.88 21.91
C ILE A 6 -9.04 8.72 21.64
N SER A 7 -9.23 9.81 22.40
CA SER A 7 -10.35 10.73 22.18
C SER A 7 -10.33 11.32 20.76
N PHE A 8 -9.16 11.74 20.29
CA PHE A 8 -9.00 12.22 18.93
C PHE A 8 -9.39 11.16 17.90
N PHE A 9 -8.88 9.93 18.03
CA PHE A 9 -9.17 8.84 17.09
C PHE A 9 -10.66 8.49 17.02
N ILE A 10 -11.34 8.38 18.17
CA ILE A 10 -12.77 8.09 18.20
C ILE A 10 -13.54 9.21 17.50
N ARG A 11 -13.27 10.46 17.86
CA ARG A 11 -13.93 11.62 17.22
C ARG A 11 -13.59 11.71 15.73
N TYR A 12 -12.36 11.35 15.36
CA TYR A 12 -11.93 11.28 13.98
C TYR A 12 -12.77 10.27 13.23
N VAL A 13 -12.90 9.02 13.68
CA VAL A 13 -13.64 7.93 13.02
C VAL A 13 -15.12 8.27 12.84
N TYR A 14 -15.74 8.89 13.84
CA TYR A 14 -17.17 9.22 13.82
C TYR A 14 -17.51 10.61 13.25
N ASP A 15 -16.55 11.31 12.61
CA ASP A 15 -16.74 12.67 12.06
C ASP A 15 -17.25 13.68 13.12
N LEU A 16 -16.72 13.58 14.33
CA LEU A 16 -17.04 14.46 15.47
C LEU A 16 -15.94 15.49 15.75
N LEU A 17 -14.96 15.61 14.86
CA LEU A 17 -13.95 16.66 14.94
C LEU A 17 -14.53 18.01 14.49
N PRO A 18 -14.02 19.14 15.01
CA PRO A 18 -14.50 20.48 14.68
C PRO A 18 -14.00 20.95 13.29
N SER A 19 -14.36 20.23 12.22
CA SER A 19 -14.23 20.71 10.85
C SER A 19 -15.22 21.85 10.61
N ASN A 20 -14.96 22.81 9.70
CA ASN A 20 -15.93 23.88 9.45
C ASN A 20 -17.28 23.34 8.97
N ALA A 21 -17.31 22.22 8.25
CA ALA A 21 -18.58 21.54 7.92
C ALA A 21 -19.35 21.09 9.18
N ASN A 22 -18.67 20.54 10.19
CA ASN A 22 -19.30 20.15 11.45
C ASN A 22 -19.67 21.35 12.32
N LEU A 23 -18.84 22.40 12.35
CA LEU A 23 -19.15 23.63 13.08
C LEU A 23 -20.43 24.29 12.54
N VAL A 24 -20.65 24.25 11.23
CA VAL A 24 -21.91 24.69 10.61
C VAL A 24 -23.07 23.79 11.01
N ARG A 25 -22.90 22.46 10.96
CA ARG A 25 -23.93 21.51 11.44
C ARG A 25 -24.30 21.75 12.92
N TRP A 26 -23.36 22.20 13.74
CA TRP A 26 -23.57 22.49 15.17
C TRP A 26 -24.04 23.93 15.45
N GLY A 27 -24.28 24.74 14.43
CA GLY A 27 -24.69 26.15 14.60
C GLY A 27 -23.61 27.03 15.25
N LYS A 28 -22.34 26.67 15.13
CA LYS A 28 -21.19 27.41 15.66
C LYS A 28 -20.48 28.28 14.63
N LYS A 29 -20.78 28.09 13.35
CA LYS A 29 -20.24 28.84 12.22
C LYS A 29 -21.28 28.89 11.11
N ASP A 30 -21.24 29.93 10.28
CA ASP A 30 -22.21 30.09 9.17
C ASP A 30 -21.73 29.43 7.88
N ASP A 31 -20.41 29.38 7.65
CA ASP A 31 -19.82 28.95 6.37
C ASP A 31 -18.85 27.76 6.53
N PRO A 32 -19.03 26.66 5.77
CA PRO A 32 -18.18 25.47 5.86
C PRO A 32 -16.89 25.56 5.02
N THR A 33 -16.51 26.73 4.50
CA THR A 33 -15.32 26.90 3.63
C THR A 33 -14.01 26.59 4.33
N CYS A 34 -13.05 26.08 3.55
CA CYS A 34 -11.69 25.81 3.97
C CYS A 34 -10.88 27.10 3.92
N PRO A 35 -10.16 27.47 4.99
CA PRO A 35 -9.37 28.70 5.02
C PRO A 35 -8.18 28.66 4.05
N LEU A 36 -7.78 27.49 3.56
CA LEU A 36 -6.64 27.34 2.65
C LEU A 36 -7.05 27.44 1.19
N CYS A 37 -8.08 26.70 0.77
CA CYS A 37 -8.43 26.56 -0.65
C CYS A 37 -9.87 26.96 -0.98
N GLN A 38 -10.61 27.52 -0.02
CA GLN A 38 -12.00 27.98 -0.15
C GLN A 38 -13.04 26.90 -0.54
N GLY A 39 -12.64 25.63 -0.66
CA GLY A 39 -13.55 24.51 -0.86
C GLY A 39 -14.28 24.12 0.42
N ARG A 40 -15.30 23.27 0.35
CA ARG A 40 -16.01 22.78 1.55
C ARG A 40 -15.07 21.97 2.46
N GLN A 41 -14.88 22.40 3.70
CA GLN A 41 -13.97 21.78 4.67
C GLN A 41 -14.67 20.67 5.47
N THR A 42 -14.71 19.48 4.90
CA THR A 42 -15.06 18.23 5.59
C THR A 42 -13.83 17.60 6.26
N ARG A 43 -14.03 16.55 7.08
CA ARG A 43 -12.93 15.72 7.59
C ARG A 43 -12.04 15.19 6.45
N GLU A 44 -12.64 14.64 5.40
CA GLU A 44 -11.93 14.11 4.22
C GLU A 44 -11.12 15.21 3.51
N HIS A 45 -11.71 16.40 3.41
CA HIS A 45 -11.04 17.55 2.83
C HIS A 45 -9.74 17.89 3.55
N VAL A 46 -9.79 17.99 4.89
CA VAL A 46 -8.63 18.34 5.70
C VAL A 46 -7.54 17.27 5.58
N MET A 47 -7.93 15.99 5.58
CA MET A 47 -6.98 14.88 5.68
C MET A 47 -6.30 14.47 4.39
N SER A 48 -6.95 14.60 3.24
CA SER A 48 -6.38 14.08 1.98
C SER A 48 -6.69 14.90 0.74
N SER A 49 -7.74 15.73 0.74
CA SER A 49 -8.25 16.32 -0.51
C SER A 49 -8.00 17.82 -0.68
N CYS A 50 -7.35 18.50 0.28
CA CYS A 50 -7.10 19.93 0.15
C CYS A 50 -5.94 20.19 -0.83
N LYS A 51 -6.25 20.81 -1.98
CA LYS A 51 -5.26 21.12 -3.03
C LYS A 51 -4.09 21.96 -2.53
N VAL A 52 -4.36 22.96 -1.67
CA VAL A 52 -3.33 23.83 -1.08
C VAL A 52 -2.51 23.09 -0.02
N ALA A 53 -3.14 22.22 0.77
CA ALA A 53 -2.39 21.40 1.73
C ALA A 53 -1.46 20.40 1.02
N LEU A 54 -1.93 19.84 -0.10
CA LEU A 54 -1.13 18.95 -0.96
C LEU A 54 0.06 19.69 -1.56
N SER A 55 -0.14 20.86 -2.18
CA SER A 55 0.95 21.64 -2.79
C SER A 55 1.97 22.14 -1.76
N GLN A 56 1.53 22.38 -0.52
CA GLN A 56 2.41 22.74 0.60
C GLN A 56 3.12 21.54 1.23
N GLY A 57 2.90 20.30 0.75
CA GLY A 57 3.54 19.11 1.30
C GLY A 57 3.03 18.70 2.69
N ARG A 58 1.84 19.17 3.12
CA ARG A 58 1.32 18.84 4.46
C ARG A 58 0.99 17.36 4.65
N TYR A 59 0.80 16.64 3.54
CA TYR A 59 0.54 15.20 3.53
C TYR A 59 1.82 14.35 3.45
N THR A 60 2.99 14.97 3.25
CA THR A 60 4.28 14.28 3.08
C THR A 60 4.65 13.45 4.30
N TRP A 61 4.34 13.91 5.52
CA TRP A 61 4.64 13.11 6.71
C TRP A 61 3.86 11.80 6.75
N ARG A 62 2.56 11.82 6.42
CA ARG A 62 1.71 10.62 6.39
C ARG A 62 2.19 9.66 5.31
N HIS A 63 2.40 10.19 4.10
CA HIS A 63 2.92 9.44 2.95
C HIS A 63 4.25 8.77 3.26
N ASN A 64 5.22 9.52 3.77
CA ASN A 64 6.51 8.96 4.19
C ASN A 64 6.37 7.93 5.32
N ARG A 65 5.41 8.11 6.23
CA ARG A 65 5.19 7.15 7.32
C ARG A 65 4.66 5.83 6.79
N VAL A 66 3.69 5.84 5.88
CA VAL A 66 3.17 4.61 5.26
C VAL A 66 4.24 3.95 4.38
N LEU A 67 5.02 4.74 3.63
CA LEU A 67 6.16 4.21 2.87
C LEU A 67 7.20 3.53 3.76
N GLN A 68 7.48 4.07 4.95
CA GLN A 68 8.39 3.44 5.91
C GLN A 68 7.87 2.09 6.39
N GLU A 69 6.59 2.00 6.74
CA GLU A 69 5.98 0.74 7.18
C GLU A 69 5.95 -0.29 6.04
N LEU A 70 5.58 0.12 4.82
CA LEU A 70 5.62 -0.74 3.63
C LEU A 70 7.04 -1.24 3.36
N ALA A 71 8.04 -0.36 3.42
CA ALA A 71 9.44 -0.74 3.25
C ALA A 71 9.90 -1.73 4.33
N SER A 72 9.44 -1.58 5.57
CA SER A 72 9.73 -2.51 6.66
C SER A 72 9.15 -3.89 6.37
N VAL A 73 7.86 -3.97 6.02
CA VAL A 73 7.18 -5.24 5.72
C VAL A 73 7.81 -5.94 4.52
N ILE A 74 8.12 -5.20 3.45
CA ILE A 74 8.81 -5.74 2.27
C ILE A 74 10.19 -6.29 2.66
N SER A 75 10.92 -5.59 3.53
CA SER A 75 12.26 -6.04 3.97
C SER A 75 12.19 -7.31 4.79
N THR A 76 11.18 -7.45 5.66
CA THR A 76 10.94 -8.70 6.41
C THR A 76 10.56 -9.84 5.46
N ALA A 77 9.64 -9.59 4.52
CA ALA A 77 9.19 -10.59 3.55
C ALA A 77 10.32 -11.12 2.66
N LYS A 78 11.34 -10.30 2.36
CA LYS A 78 12.56 -10.74 1.65
C LYS A 78 13.41 -11.73 2.46
N GLY A 79 13.41 -11.62 3.78
CA GLY A 79 14.18 -12.51 4.66
C GLY A 79 13.50 -13.85 4.95
N GLU A 80 12.20 -13.96 4.70
CA GLU A 80 11.37 -15.17 4.96
C GLU A 80 11.17 -16.05 3.71
N ILE A 81 11.94 -15.80 2.64
CA ILE A 81 11.87 -16.60 1.41
C ILE A 81 12.39 -18.01 1.71
N HIS A 82 11.46 -18.89 2.06
CA HIS A 82 11.74 -20.31 2.13
C HIS A 82 11.96 -20.84 0.71
N PRO A 83 12.98 -21.68 0.47
CA PRO A 83 13.14 -22.35 -0.82
C PRO A 83 11.82 -23.02 -1.17
N SER A 84 11.33 -22.78 -2.38
CA SER A 84 10.09 -23.34 -2.89
C SER A 84 10.06 -24.83 -2.56
N SER A 85 9.22 -25.25 -1.62
CA SER A 85 9.19 -26.64 -1.18
C SER A 85 8.65 -27.46 -2.35
N ILE A 86 9.51 -28.24 -3.00
CA ILE A 86 9.10 -29.19 -4.03
C ILE A 86 8.17 -30.20 -3.33
N SER A 87 6.87 -30.06 -3.54
CA SER A 87 5.88 -31.02 -3.04
C SER A 87 5.61 -32.04 -4.14
N SER A 88 6.23 -33.21 -4.04
CA SER A 88 5.85 -34.35 -4.89
C SER A 88 4.56 -34.97 -4.36
N THR A 89 3.45 -34.79 -5.06
CA THR A 89 2.24 -35.60 -4.82
C THR A 89 2.42 -36.97 -5.46
N VAL A 90 2.47 -38.02 -4.64
CA VAL A 90 2.53 -39.42 -5.10
C VAL A 90 1.10 -39.95 -5.18
N PHE A 91 0.61 -40.22 -6.40
CA PHE A 91 -0.68 -40.89 -6.58
C PHE A 91 -0.57 -42.35 -6.13
N THR A 92 -1.48 -42.77 -5.26
CA THR A 92 -1.60 -44.16 -4.81
C THR A 92 -2.97 -44.71 -5.21
N THR A 93 -3.05 -45.97 -5.61
CA THR A 93 -4.34 -46.63 -5.88
C THR A 93 -5.13 -46.79 -4.58
N GLU A 94 -6.47 -46.77 -4.64
CA GLU A 94 -7.30 -47.16 -3.49
C GLU A 94 -6.83 -48.51 -2.93
N GLY A 95 -6.69 -48.58 -1.60
CA GLY A 95 -6.19 -49.75 -0.88
C GLY A 95 -4.67 -49.80 -0.65
N GLY A 96 -3.86 -48.88 -1.19
CA GLY A 96 -2.46 -48.68 -0.78
C GLY A 96 -1.43 -49.77 -1.18
N VAL A 97 -1.86 -50.83 -1.89
CA VAL A 97 -1.03 -52.03 -2.06
C VAL A 97 -0.09 -51.97 -3.28
N LYS A 98 -0.27 -51.03 -4.23
CA LYS A 98 0.52 -50.98 -5.47
C LYS A 98 0.96 -49.57 -5.84
N LYS A 99 2.25 -49.39 -6.19
CA LYS A 99 2.77 -48.13 -6.75
C LYS A 99 2.20 -47.91 -8.16
N TRP A 100 1.64 -46.72 -8.40
CA TRP A 100 1.22 -46.29 -9.74
C TRP A 100 2.38 -46.36 -10.73
N HIS A 101 2.11 -46.78 -11.97
CA HIS A 101 3.12 -46.92 -13.03
C HIS A 101 3.39 -45.57 -13.74
N GLY A 102 2.50 -44.59 -13.54
CA GLY A 102 2.71 -43.21 -13.95
C GLY A 102 3.69 -42.54 -12.98
N GLY A 103 4.75 -41.95 -13.52
CA GLY A 103 5.78 -41.27 -12.73
C GLY A 103 5.19 -40.20 -11.80
N SER A 104 5.91 -39.91 -10.70
CA SER A 104 5.58 -38.78 -9.85
C SER A 104 5.59 -37.51 -10.69
N ILE A 105 4.48 -36.79 -10.72
CA ILE A 105 4.43 -35.48 -11.35
C ILE A 105 5.03 -34.50 -10.35
N THR A 106 6.21 -33.98 -10.68
CA THR A 106 6.78 -32.83 -9.98
C THR A 106 5.96 -31.60 -10.38
N ILE A 107 4.98 -31.24 -9.56
CA ILE A 107 4.22 -30.01 -9.78
C ILE A 107 5.09 -28.89 -9.24
N ASN A 108 5.58 -28.01 -10.11
CA ASN A 108 6.20 -26.77 -9.67
C ASN A 108 5.15 -26.00 -8.86
N THR A 109 5.41 -25.82 -7.57
CA THR A 109 4.51 -25.10 -6.68
C THR A 109 4.26 -23.71 -7.24
N HIS A 110 2.98 -23.35 -7.37
CA HIS A 110 2.56 -22.00 -7.70
C HIS A 110 3.34 -20.98 -6.87
N ARG A 111 3.80 -19.88 -7.50
CA ARG A 111 4.43 -18.76 -6.79
C ARG A 111 3.54 -18.38 -5.60
N LYS A 112 4.07 -18.47 -4.39
CA LYS A 112 3.32 -18.17 -3.14
C LYS A 112 3.06 -16.67 -2.98
N GLY A 113 3.78 -15.82 -3.72
CA GLY A 113 3.59 -14.37 -3.69
C GLY A 113 4.36 -13.64 -4.78
N LEU A 114 4.19 -12.32 -4.83
CA LEU A 114 4.81 -11.44 -5.82
C LEU A 114 6.35 -11.42 -5.75
N LEU A 115 6.91 -11.66 -4.56
CA LEU A 115 8.36 -11.65 -4.28
C LEU A 115 8.99 -13.06 -4.29
N ASP A 116 8.23 -14.09 -4.66
CA ASP A 116 8.68 -15.49 -4.63
C ASP A 116 9.65 -15.80 -5.79
N GLY A 117 10.66 -16.63 -5.52
CA GLY A 117 11.62 -17.11 -6.51
C GLY A 117 12.91 -16.31 -6.67
N CYS A 118 13.20 -15.34 -5.78
CA CYS A 118 14.48 -14.64 -5.76
C CYS A 118 14.85 -14.11 -4.37
N ASP A 119 16.07 -14.43 -3.90
CA ASP A 119 16.61 -13.94 -2.62
C ASP A 119 17.34 -12.58 -2.75
N GLU A 120 17.62 -12.15 -3.98
CA GLU A 120 18.41 -10.95 -4.32
C GLU A 120 17.54 -9.78 -4.77
N TRP A 121 16.57 -9.39 -3.94
CA TRP A 121 15.78 -8.20 -4.24
C TRP A 121 16.51 -6.94 -3.80
N GLU A 122 17.06 -6.18 -4.75
CA GLU A 122 17.75 -4.93 -4.45
C GLU A 122 16.77 -3.73 -4.44
N ARG A 123 17.06 -2.75 -3.58
CA ARG A 123 16.33 -1.49 -3.52
C ARG A 123 17.06 -0.48 -4.42
N HIS A 124 16.50 -0.23 -5.59
CA HIS A 124 16.98 0.78 -6.56
C HIS A 124 18.31 0.42 -7.26
N PRO A 125 18.27 -0.46 -8.29
CA PRO A 125 19.47 -0.84 -9.03
C PRO A 125 20.06 0.32 -9.84
N ASP A 126 21.39 0.39 -9.90
CA ASP A 126 22.15 1.40 -10.67
C ASP A 126 21.85 1.38 -12.19
N VAL A 127 21.29 0.27 -12.68
CA VAL A 127 20.96 0.02 -14.09
C VAL A 127 19.71 0.78 -14.55
N ILE A 128 18.88 1.31 -13.63
CA ILE A 128 17.69 2.06 -14.01
C ILE A 128 18.08 3.45 -14.55
N ARG A 129 17.54 3.79 -15.72
CA ARG A 129 17.71 5.09 -16.36
C ARG A 129 17.45 6.22 -15.36
N LYS A 130 18.40 7.15 -15.20
CA LYS A 130 18.24 8.33 -14.34
C LYS A 130 17.10 9.20 -14.89
N THR A 131 15.94 9.13 -14.27
CA THR A 131 14.76 9.95 -14.56
C THR A 131 14.54 10.97 -13.46
N ALA A 132 13.94 12.12 -13.80
CA ALA A 132 13.47 13.09 -12.80
C ALA A 132 12.23 12.57 -12.03
N LEU A 133 11.54 11.57 -12.59
CA LEU A 133 10.40 10.88 -11.97
C LEU A 133 10.91 9.62 -11.27
N ARG A 134 10.76 9.57 -9.95
CA ARG A 134 11.21 8.45 -9.13
C ARG A 134 10.00 7.80 -8.46
N PRO A 135 9.71 6.53 -8.74
CA PRO A 135 8.69 5.79 -8.02
C PRO A 135 9.02 5.71 -6.54
N ASP A 136 8.00 5.62 -5.69
CA ASP A 136 8.19 5.55 -4.24
C ASP A 136 9.00 4.32 -3.81
N ILE A 137 8.73 3.15 -4.40
CA ILE A 137 9.49 1.92 -4.16
C ILE A 137 9.81 1.23 -5.48
N VAL A 138 11.06 0.81 -5.63
CA VAL A 138 11.51 -0.05 -6.73
C VAL A 138 12.15 -1.29 -6.13
N ILE A 139 11.65 -2.45 -6.55
CA ILE A 139 12.17 -3.76 -6.19
C ILE A 139 12.58 -4.44 -7.49
N HIS A 140 13.83 -4.87 -7.59
CA HIS A 140 14.37 -5.48 -8.80
C HIS A 140 15.05 -6.80 -8.47
N SER A 141 14.93 -7.75 -9.38
CA SER A 141 15.72 -8.97 -9.41
C SER A 141 16.38 -9.14 -10.78
N THR A 142 17.71 -9.24 -10.76
CA THR A 142 18.51 -9.53 -11.95
C THR A 142 18.33 -10.97 -12.41
N SER A 143 18.18 -11.92 -11.47
CA SER A 143 18.14 -13.35 -11.78
C SER A 143 16.88 -13.77 -12.52
N ILE A 144 15.73 -13.19 -12.15
CA ILE A 144 14.45 -13.42 -12.86
C ILE A 144 14.10 -12.30 -13.83
N GLN A 145 15.00 -11.32 -14.01
CA GLN A 145 14.83 -10.15 -14.87
C GLN A 145 13.49 -9.42 -14.65
N GLN A 146 13.10 -9.24 -13.39
CA GLN A 146 11.82 -8.65 -13.01
C GLN A 146 12.01 -7.35 -12.23
N ILE A 147 11.23 -6.33 -12.59
CA ILE A 147 11.14 -5.05 -11.86
C ILE A 147 9.71 -4.88 -11.37
N ILE A 148 9.56 -4.53 -10.09
CA ILE A 148 8.32 -4.12 -9.46
C ILE A 148 8.48 -2.66 -9.06
N MET A 149 7.62 -1.81 -9.60
CA MET A 149 7.53 -0.39 -9.25
C MET A 149 6.24 -0.19 -8.46
N VAL A 150 6.34 0.50 -7.33
CA VAL A 150 5.21 0.84 -6.49
C VAL A 150 5.17 2.35 -6.34
N GLU A 151 4.00 2.90 -6.61
CA GLU A 151 3.68 4.31 -6.41
C GLU A 151 2.55 4.41 -5.39
N LEU A 152 2.79 5.11 -4.29
CA LEU A 152 1.84 5.18 -3.19
C LEU A 152 0.97 6.44 -3.33
N THR A 153 -0.33 6.24 -3.30
CA THR A 153 -1.30 7.32 -3.10
C THR A 153 -2.14 7.01 -1.88
N GLU A 154 -2.38 8.02 -1.03
CA GLU A 154 -3.13 7.88 0.22
C GLU A 154 -4.45 8.67 0.19
N PRO A 155 -5.40 8.30 -0.67
CA PRO A 155 -6.68 8.99 -0.73
C PRO A 155 -7.53 8.66 0.49
N TYR A 156 -8.66 9.35 0.60
CA TYR A 156 -9.74 8.88 1.45
C TYR A 156 -10.46 7.71 0.74
N GLU A 157 -11.06 6.77 1.47
CA GLU A 157 -11.70 5.57 0.90
C GLU A 157 -12.72 5.89 -0.20
N SER A 158 -13.55 6.92 0.03
CA SER A 158 -14.54 7.41 -0.95
C SER A 158 -13.94 8.01 -2.23
N LYS A 159 -12.61 8.17 -2.30
CA LYS A 159 -11.89 8.83 -3.41
C LYS A 159 -10.77 7.97 -3.99
N MET A 160 -10.76 6.67 -3.71
CA MET A 160 -9.74 5.78 -4.24
C MET A 160 -9.71 5.78 -5.77
N GLU A 161 -10.87 5.71 -6.42
CA GLU A 161 -10.98 5.70 -7.88
C GLU A 161 -10.50 7.01 -8.52
N GLU A 162 -10.97 8.16 -8.01
CA GLU A 162 -10.55 9.48 -8.51
C GLU A 162 -9.04 9.69 -8.37
N ALA A 163 -8.48 9.28 -7.23
CA ALA A 163 -7.05 9.40 -6.98
C ALA A 163 -6.25 8.44 -7.85
N HIS A 164 -6.75 7.23 -8.10
CA HIS A 164 -6.12 6.28 -9.01
C HIS A 164 -6.07 6.82 -10.44
N ALA A 165 -7.20 7.32 -10.95
CA ALA A 165 -7.26 7.94 -12.28
C ALA A 165 -6.32 9.16 -12.42
N PHE A 166 -6.17 9.96 -11.35
CA PHE A 166 -5.21 11.06 -11.32
C PHE A 166 -3.75 10.58 -11.43
N MET A 167 -3.43 9.42 -10.85
CA MET A 167 -2.08 8.84 -10.92
C MET A 167 -1.79 8.18 -12.27
N GLU A 168 -2.77 7.56 -12.91
CA GLU A 168 -2.60 7.01 -14.26
C GLU A 168 -2.31 8.10 -15.30
N GLY A 169 -2.80 9.32 -15.08
CA GLY A 169 -2.55 10.46 -15.96
C GLY A 169 -1.20 11.16 -15.77
N LYS A 170 -0.35 10.68 -14.86
CA LYS A 170 0.94 11.28 -14.47
C LYS A 170 2.13 10.60 -15.14
#